data_AF-A0A1V5QP91-F1
#
_entry.id   AF-A0A1V5QP91-F1
#
_cell.length_a   1.000
_cell.length_b   1.000
_cell.length_c   1.000
_cell.angle_alpha   90.00
_cell.angle_beta   90.00
_cell.angle_gamma   90.00
#
_symmetry.space_group_name_H-M   'P 1'
#
loop_
_entity.id
_entity.type
_entity.pdbx_description
1 polymer ?
#
loop_
_entity_poly.entity_id
_entity_poly.type
_entity_poly.pdbx_seq_one_letter_code
_entity_poly.pdbx_strand_id
1 'polypeptide(L)'
;MSLTRLEGDLLRVREDLGKAKQANINFEKILQEMSILKSRSNANPETKERIMNELKQKEIIDLFTSVQDDFEELRQKMTKQSIEKEKILDFIESVRTKKAFSFTETEETFNFLEKSMEVLDANIISVRPEFIGLIDLNKLAVSMQLTKNNSGVIVERERFSELITALVANKIFHNVIFETDKAKIVLKNVREVSVEAENSIIRELSRLK
;
A
#
# COMPACT_ATOMS: atom_id res chain seq x y z
N MET A 1 -2.79 24.97 4.13
CA MET A 1 -2.99 24.11 5.33
C MET A 1 -1.62 23.73 5.88
N SER A 2 -1.36 23.86 7.19
CA SER A 2 -0.05 23.53 7.77
C SER A 2 0.05 22.04 8.09
N LEU A 3 1.23 21.45 7.85
CA LEU A 3 1.54 20.03 8.10
C LEU A 3 1.25 19.59 9.54
N THR A 4 1.43 20.49 10.51
CA THR A 4 1.13 20.28 11.92
C THR A 4 -0.35 20.10 12.23
N ARG A 5 -1.26 20.71 11.46
CA ARG A 5 -2.70 20.47 11.60
C ARG A 5 -3.09 19.08 11.09
N LEU A 6 -2.51 18.67 9.96
CA LEU A 6 -2.75 17.35 9.37
C LEU A 6 -2.29 16.21 10.29
N GLU A 7 -1.13 16.38 10.95
CA GLU A 7 -0.58 15.41 11.90
C GLU A 7 -1.45 15.28 13.17
N GLY A 8 -1.95 16.41 13.70
CA GLY A 8 -2.89 16.41 14.81
C GLY A 8 -4.23 15.75 14.47
N ASP A 9 -4.75 15.99 13.26
CA ASP A 9 -6.00 15.39 12.78
C ASP A 9 -5.82 13.87 12.55
N LEU A 10 -4.67 13.42 12.02
CA LEU A 10 -4.37 12.00 11.84
C LEU A 10 -4.18 11.25 13.18
N LEU A 11 -3.59 11.89 14.19
CA LEU A 11 -3.46 11.31 15.52
C LEU A 11 -4.82 11.15 16.21
N ARG A 12 -5.70 12.15 16.10
CA ARG A 12 -7.08 12.04 16.61
C ARG A 12 -7.86 10.93 15.93
N VAL A 13 -7.79 10.83 14.60
CA VAL A 13 -8.44 9.75 13.85
C VAL A 13 -7.91 8.38 14.28
N ARG A 14 -6.60 8.26 14.55
CA ARG A 14 -6.00 7.00 15.03
C ARG A 14 -6.49 6.62 16.43
N GLU A 15 -6.58 7.59 17.36
CA GLU A 15 -7.13 7.35 18.70
C GLU A 15 -8.61 6.96 18.65
N ASP A 16 -9.40 7.63 17.82
CA ASP A 16 -10.81 7.35 17.64
C ASP A 16 -11.04 5.97 17.01
N LEU A 17 -10.21 5.58 16.03
CA LEU A 17 -10.20 4.22 15.47
C LEU A 17 -9.80 3.16 16.50
N GLY A 18 -8.87 3.47 17.40
CA GLY A 18 -8.48 2.59 18.50
C GLY A 18 -9.63 2.33 19.48
N LYS A 19 -10.36 3.39 19.86
CA LYS A 19 -11.56 3.29 20.70
C LYS A 19 -12.68 2.52 20.00
N ALA A 20 -12.91 2.79 18.71
CA ALA A 20 -13.89 2.09 17.90
C ALA A 20 -13.58 0.58 17.80
N LYS A 21 -12.31 0.21 17.63
CA LYS A 21 -11.89 -1.20 17.60
C LYS A 21 -12.10 -1.90 18.94
N GLN A 22 -11.77 -1.25 20.06
CA GLN A 22 -11.99 -1.82 21.39
C GLN A 22 -13.48 -1.97 21.72
N ALA A 23 -14.29 -0.99 21.34
CA ALA A 23 -15.74 -1.10 21.40
C ALA A 23 -16.22 -2.30 20.58
N ASN A 24 -15.74 -2.48 19.35
CA ASN A 24 -16.13 -3.59 18.48
C ASN A 24 -15.82 -4.97 19.09
N ILE A 25 -14.65 -5.12 19.74
CA ILE A 25 -14.27 -6.37 20.44
C ILE A 25 -15.21 -6.63 21.63
N ASN A 26 -15.50 -5.60 22.43
CA ASN A 26 -16.44 -5.73 23.55
C ASN A 26 -17.86 -6.05 23.05
N PHE A 27 -18.26 -5.50 21.90
CA PHE A 27 -19.54 -5.77 21.26
C PHE A 27 -19.66 -7.20 20.69
N GLU A 28 -18.62 -7.74 20.07
CA GLU A 28 -18.61 -9.15 19.63
C GLU A 28 -18.79 -10.12 20.79
N LYS A 29 -18.19 -9.81 21.94
CA LYS A 29 -18.34 -10.60 23.15
C LYS A 29 -19.79 -10.60 23.67
N ILE A 30 -20.45 -9.43 23.65
CA ILE A 30 -21.86 -9.30 24.00
C ILE A 30 -22.75 -10.10 23.02
N LEU A 31 -22.48 -10.03 21.71
CA LEU A 31 -23.20 -10.82 20.69
C LEU A 31 -23.08 -12.32 20.92
N GLN A 32 -21.89 -12.80 21.29
CA GLN A 32 -21.69 -14.21 21.64
C GLN A 32 -22.48 -14.60 22.88
N GLU A 33 -22.46 -13.79 23.94
CA GLU A 33 -23.24 -14.04 25.16
C GLU A 33 -24.76 -14.06 24.87
N MET A 34 -25.24 -13.18 23.97
CA MET A 34 -26.64 -13.18 23.52
C MET A 34 -27.02 -14.42 22.70
N SER A 35 -26.14 -14.89 21.82
CA SER A 35 -26.36 -16.13 21.07
C SER A 35 -26.44 -17.35 22.01
N ILE A 36 -25.60 -17.36 23.05
CA ILE A 36 -25.63 -18.39 24.10
C ILE A 36 -26.93 -18.32 24.90
N LEU A 37 -27.41 -17.13 25.26
CA LEU A 37 -28.70 -16.94 25.94
C LEU A 37 -29.89 -17.41 25.08
N LYS A 38 -29.88 -17.07 23.79
CA LYS A 38 -30.92 -17.49 22.82
C LYS A 38 -30.97 -19.01 22.65
N SER A 39 -29.81 -19.65 22.50
CA SER A 39 -29.72 -21.11 22.39
C SER A 39 -30.18 -21.83 23.67
N ARG A 40 -29.81 -21.32 24.85
CA ARG A 40 -30.27 -21.87 26.14
C ARG A 40 -31.77 -21.69 26.37
N SER A 41 -32.33 -20.54 25.98
CA SER A 41 -33.77 -20.27 26.08
C SER A 41 -34.60 -21.18 25.16
N ASN A 42 -34.09 -21.50 23.97
CA ASN A 42 -34.77 -22.41 23.04
C ASN A 42 -34.73 -23.89 23.50
N ALA A 43 -33.74 -24.26 24.32
CA ALA A 43 -33.55 -25.64 24.76
C ALA A 43 -34.41 -26.05 25.97
N ASN A 44 -34.94 -25.10 26.76
CA ASN A 44 -35.73 -25.39 27.96
C ASN A 44 -36.93 -24.42 28.15
N PRO A 45 -38.19 -24.89 28.02
CA PRO A 45 -39.38 -24.05 28.12
C PRO A 45 -39.55 -23.30 29.44
N GLU A 46 -39.17 -23.89 30.58
CA GLU A 46 -39.26 -23.24 31.91
C GLU A 46 -38.24 -22.09 32.04
N THR A 47 -37.07 -22.26 31.41
CA THR A 47 -36.02 -21.24 31.39
C THR A 47 -36.43 -20.06 30.50
N LYS A 48 -37.12 -20.33 29.39
CA LYS A 48 -37.72 -19.30 28.52
C LYS A 48 -38.75 -18.45 29.26
N GLU A 49 -39.64 -19.07 30.02
CA GLU A 49 -40.71 -18.36 30.74
C GLU A 49 -40.16 -17.47 31.87
N ARG A 50 -39.14 -17.97 32.59
CA ARG A 50 -38.44 -17.22 33.65
C ARG A 50 -37.64 -16.04 33.09
N ILE A 51 -36.92 -16.23 31.99
CA ILE A 51 -36.22 -15.17 31.26
C ILE A 51 -37.21 -14.14 30.68
N MET A 52 -38.34 -14.57 30.12
CA MET A 52 -39.38 -13.66 29.61
C MET A 52 -39.99 -12.80 30.72
N ASN A 53 -40.22 -13.36 31.91
CA ASN A 53 -40.75 -12.60 33.04
C ASN A 53 -39.73 -11.60 33.60
N GLU A 54 -38.45 -11.96 33.69
CA GLU A 54 -37.38 -11.03 34.08
C GLU A 54 -37.14 -9.91 33.04
N LEU A 55 -37.25 -10.23 31.74
CA LEU A 55 -37.10 -9.26 30.64
C LEU A 55 -38.29 -8.30 30.53
N LYS A 56 -39.52 -8.78 30.77
CA LYS A 56 -40.75 -7.95 30.75
C LYS A 56 -40.83 -7.00 31.95
N GLN A 57 -40.29 -7.36 33.11
CA GLN A 57 -40.33 -6.51 34.31
C GLN A 57 -39.33 -5.34 34.30
N LYS A 58 -38.34 -5.32 33.40
CA LYS A 58 -37.21 -4.38 33.44
C LYS A 58 -37.09 -3.44 32.23
N GLU A 59 -38.11 -3.30 31.38
CA GLU A 59 -38.05 -2.49 30.14
C GLU A 59 -36.92 -2.93 29.17
N ILE A 60 -36.38 -4.15 29.34
CA ILE A 60 -35.20 -4.61 28.61
C ILE A 60 -35.52 -4.91 27.15
N ILE A 61 -36.76 -5.28 26.82
CA ILE A 61 -37.17 -5.63 25.45
C ILE A 61 -37.16 -4.38 24.54
N ASP A 62 -37.60 -3.23 25.03
CA ASP A 62 -37.57 -1.98 24.29
C ASP A 62 -36.13 -1.48 24.13
N LEU A 63 -35.33 -1.62 25.19
CA LEU A 63 -33.87 -1.36 25.14
C LEU A 63 -33.17 -2.27 24.11
N PHE A 64 -33.58 -3.54 24.03
CA PHE A 64 -33.03 -4.53 23.10
C PHE A 64 -33.34 -4.17 21.64
N THR A 65 -34.56 -3.71 21.39
CA THR A 65 -35.00 -3.29 20.06
C THR A 65 -34.26 -2.01 19.64
N SER A 66 -34.14 -1.03 20.55
CA SER A 66 -33.36 0.20 20.34
C SER A 66 -31.89 -0.08 20.01
N VAL A 67 -31.24 -0.99 20.75
CA VAL A 67 -29.84 -1.36 20.51
C VAL A 67 -29.66 -2.11 19.18
N GLN A 68 -30.66 -2.88 18.74
CA GLN A 68 -30.63 -3.55 17.45
C GLN A 68 -30.79 -2.55 16.28
N ASP A 69 -31.63 -1.54 16.43
CA ASP A 69 -31.79 -0.49 15.41
C ASP A 69 -30.53 0.40 15.33
N ASP A 70 -29.95 0.75 16.49
CA ASP A 70 -28.65 1.42 16.57
C ASP A 70 -27.54 0.58 15.91
N PHE A 71 -27.61 -0.76 16.02
CA PHE A 71 -26.68 -1.69 15.37
C PHE A 71 -26.81 -1.69 13.84
N GLU A 72 -28.04 -1.70 13.33
CA GLU A 72 -28.29 -1.63 11.88
C GLU A 72 -27.80 -0.29 11.32
N GLU A 73 -28.05 0.82 12.02
CA GLU A 73 -27.58 2.14 11.62
C GLU A 73 -26.04 2.26 11.69
N LEU A 74 -25.41 1.70 12.73
CA LEU A 74 -23.95 1.67 12.86
C LEU A 74 -23.32 0.81 11.75
N ARG A 75 -23.91 -0.34 11.42
CA ARG A 75 -23.45 -1.21 10.34
C ARG A 75 -23.56 -0.53 8.98
N GLN A 76 -24.64 0.21 8.73
CA GLN A 76 -24.80 1.01 7.51
C GLN A 76 -23.77 2.14 7.44
N LYS A 77 -23.52 2.86 8.55
CA LYS A 77 -22.49 3.91 8.63
C LYS A 77 -21.09 3.35 8.40
N MET A 78 -20.74 2.21 9.00
CA MET A 78 -19.44 1.55 8.78
C MET A 78 -19.27 1.09 7.33
N THR A 79 -20.32 0.53 6.72
CA THR A 79 -20.30 0.12 5.31
C THR A 79 -20.10 1.34 4.40
N LYS A 80 -20.79 2.45 4.68
CA LYS A 80 -20.63 3.71 3.96
C LYS A 80 -19.20 4.28 4.09
N GLN A 81 -18.63 4.26 5.29
CA GLN A 81 -17.24 4.67 5.52
C GLN A 81 -16.23 3.77 4.80
N SER A 82 -16.48 2.45 4.74
CA SER A 82 -15.65 1.52 3.96
C SER A 82 -15.68 1.86 2.47
N ILE A 83 -16.86 2.12 1.92
CA ILE A 83 -17.04 2.53 0.52
C ILE A 83 -16.35 3.88 0.24
N GLU A 84 -16.45 4.85 1.16
CA GLU A 84 -15.76 6.13 1.02
C GLU A 84 -14.23 5.97 1.07
N LYS A 85 -13.71 5.11 1.94
CA LYS A 85 -12.29 4.78 2.00
C LYS A 85 -11.81 4.10 0.71
N GLU A 86 -12.59 3.17 0.16
CA GLU A 86 -12.29 2.52 -1.11
C GLU A 86 -12.25 3.52 -2.25
N LYS A 87 -13.23 4.43 -2.35
CA LYS A 87 -13.23 5.53 -3.33
C LYS A 87 -12.02 6.46 -3.19
N ILE A 88 -11.58 6.75 -1.95
CA ILE A 88 -10.38 7.55 -1.70
C ILE A 88 -9.12 6.80 -2.15
N LEU A 89 -9.04 5.49 -1.89
CA LEU A 89 -7.93 4.66 -2.36
C LEU A 89 -7.90 4.59 -3.89
N ASP A 90 -9.05 4.42 -4.54
CA ASP A 90 -9.17 4.44 -6.01
C ASP A 90 -8.78 5.79 -6.59
N PHE A 91 -9.19 6.88 -5.94
CA PHE A 91 -8.77 8.23 -6.34
C PHE A 91 -7.25 8.39 -6.21
N ILE A 92 -6.67 8.02 -5.06
CA ILE A 92 -5.22 8.08 -4.84
C ILE A 92 -4.48 7.22 -5.86
N GLU A 93 -4.98 6.02 -6.16
CA GLU A 93 -4.42 5.14 -7.20
C GLU A 93 -4.60 5.74 -8.60
N SER A 94 -5.67 6.50 -8.88
CA SER A 94 -5.87 7.15 -10.18
C SER A 94 -4.90 8.31 -10.44
N VAL A 95 -4.48 9.01 -9.39
CA VAL A 95 -3.58 10.19 -9.48
C VAL A 95 -2.14 9.85 -9.11
N ARG A 96 -1.85 8.59 -8.79
CA ARG A 96 -0.51 8.16 -8.37
C ARG A 96 0.46 8.31 -9.54
N THR A 97 1.47 9.16 -9.33
CA THR A 97 2.61 9.37 -10.25
C THR A 97 3.92 8.82 -9.72
N LYS A 98 3.90 8.19 -8.54
CA LYS A 98 5.06 7.56 -7.92
C LYS A 98 4.67 6.26 -7.22
N LYS A 99 5.42 5.18 -7.45
CA LYS A 99 5.21 3.88 -6.79
C LYS A 99 6.53 3.23 -6.42
N ALA A 100 6.59 2.61 -5.24
CA ALA A 100 7.71 1.79 -4.81
C ALA A 100 7.39 0.30 -5.02
N PHE A 101 8.40 -0.43 -5.49
CA PHE A 101 8.40 -1.87 -5.71
C PHE A 101 9.52 -2.48 -4.85
N SER A 102 9.15 -3.49 -4.08
CA SER A 102 10.08 -4.27 -3.26
C SER A 102 10.08 -5.71 -3.75
N PHE A 103 11.26 -6.30 -3.87
CA PHE A 103 11.48 -7.65 -4.40
C PHE A 103 12.12 -8.55 -3.37
N THR A 104 11.86 -9.85 -3.47
CA THR A 104 12.47 -10.85 -2.58
C THR A 104 13.89 -11.16 -3.01
N GLU A 105 14.12 -11.21 -4.32
CA GLU A 105 15.38 -11.60 -4.93
C GLU A 105 15.95 -10.49 -5.82
N THR A 106 17.28 -10.47 -5.97
CA THR A 106 17.97 -9.52 -6.85
C THR A 106 17.63 -9.76 -8.31
N GLU A 107 17.44 -11.02 -8.71
CA GLU A 107 17.10 -11.41 -10.08
C GLU A 107 15.71 -10.90 -10.48
N GLU A 108 14.74 -10.89 -9.58
CA GLU A 108 13.43 -10.26 -9.80
C GLU A 108 13.58 -8.75 -10.08
N THR A 109 14.47 -8.07 -9.36
CA THR A 109 14.74 -6.64 -9.58
C THR A 109 15.37 -6.41 -10.95
N PHE A 110 16.29 -7.29 -11.37
CA PHE A 110 16.91 -7.24 -12.69
C PHE A 110 15.87 -7.41 -13.80
N ASN A 111 15.07 -8.48 -13.72
CA ASN A 111 14.00 -8.76 -14.66
C ASN A 111 12.97 -7.63 -14.72
N PHE A 112 12.65 -7.03 -13.57
CA PHE A 112 11.76 -5.87 -13.52
C PHE A 112 12.34 -4.67 -14.27
N LEU A 113 13.62 -4.33 -14.05
CA LEU A 113 14.27 -3.20 -14.72
C LEU A 113 14.34 -3.42 -16.24
N GLU A 114 14.70 -4.61 -16.70
CA GLU A 114 14.75 -4.91 -18.13
C GLU A 114 13.38 -4.78 -18.79
N LYS A 115 12.36 -5.47 -18.26
CA LYS A 115 10.99 -5.39 -18.77
C LYS A 115 10.41 -3.98 -18.68
N SER A 116 10.83 -3.20 -17.68
CA SER A 116 10.44 -1.79 -17.58
C SER A 116 10.93 -0.98 -18.77
N MET A 117 12.15 -1.20 -19.25
CA MET A 117 12.65 -0.50 -20.44
C MET A 117 11.87 -0.88 -21.71
N GLU A 118 11.36 -2.12 -21.79
CA GLU A 118 10.50 -2.56 -22.88
C GLU A 118 9.13 -1.88 -22.85
N VAL A 119 8.48 -1.84 -21.68
CA VAL A 119 7.18 -1.18 -21.50
C VAL A 119 7.27 0.32 -21.75
N LEU A 120 8.38 0.93 -21.35
CA LEU A 120 8.63 2.35 -21.60
C LEU A 120 8.95 2.64 -23.08
N ASP A 121 9.22 1.62 -23.90
CA ASP A 121 9.71 1.78 -25.27
C ASP A 121 10.89 2.77 -25.34
N ALA A 122 11.78 2.69 -24.35
CA ALA A 122 12.86 3.64 -24.17
C ALA A 122 14.06 3.21 -25.04
N ASN A 123 14.44 4.04 -26.02
CA ASN A 123 15.61 3.77 -26.86
C ASN A 123 16.92 4.19 -26.19
N ILE A 124 16.87 5.25 -25.40
CA ILE A 124 18.01 5.88 -24.73
C ILE A 124 17.69 6.03 -23.25
N ILE A 125 18.63 5.60 -22.41
CA ILE A 125 18.48 5.56 -20.96
C ILE A 125 19.64 6.33 -20.34
N SER A 126 19.32 7.41 -19.63
CA SER A 126 20.29 8.15 -18.84
C SER A 126 20.46 7.49 -17.48
N VAL A 127 21.69 7.15 -17.13
CA VAL A 127 22.02 6.46 -15.88
C VAL A 127 22.96 7.32 -15.05
N ARG A 128 22.52 7.67 -13.85
CA ARG A 128 23.26 8.58 -12.95
C ARG A 128 23.12 8.14 -11.50
N PRO A 129 24.10 8.44 -10.62
CA PRO A 129 23.90 8.24 -9.20
C PRO A 129 22.79 9.14 -8.68
N GLU A 130 22.10 8.69 -7.64
CA GLU A 130 21.05 9.47 -6.98
C GLU A 130 21.61 10.76 -6.36
N PHE A 131 22.81 10.67 -5.77
CA PHE A 131 23.55 11.80 -5.24
C PHE A 131 24.99 11.79 -5.76
N ILE A 132 25.53 13.00 -6.00
CA ILE A 132 26.91 13.17 -6.44
C ILE A 132 27.86 12.58 -5.39
N GLY A 133 28.80 11.74 -5.82
CA GLY A 133 29.81 11.12 -4.96
C GLY A 133 29.44 9.78 -4.34
N LEU A 134 28.20 9.29 -4.49
CA LEU A 134 27.83 7.95 -3.99
C LEU A 134 28.41 6.81 -4.82
N ILE A 135 28.50 7.01 -6.14
CA ILE A 135 28.95 5.99 -7.09
C ILE A 135 29.80 6.66 -8.15
N ASP A 136 30.90 6.02 -8.51
CA ASP A 136 31.74 6.42 -9.64
C ASP A 136 31.39 5.60 -10.88
N LEU A 137 30.56 6.17 -11.76
CA LEU A 137 30.21 5.56 -13.05
C LEU A 137 31.30 5.75 -14.12
N ASN A 138 32.40 6.48 -13.85
CA ASN A 138 33.41 6.76 -14.87
C ASN A 138 34.15 5.51 -15.33
N LYS A 139 34.43 4.58 -14.42
CA LYS A 139 35.09 3.31 -14.75
C LYS A 139 34.22 2.43 -15.65
N LEU A 140 32.91 2.41 -15.38
CA LEU A 140 31.93 1.74 -16.24
C LEU A 140 31.85 2.41 -17.62
N ALA A 141 31.80 3.74 -17.67
CA ALA A 141 31.75 4.47 -18.92
C ALA A 141 32.94 4.16 -19.85
N VAL A 142 34.15 4.04 -19.29
CA VAL A 142 35.36 3.72 -20.07
C VAL A 142 35.36 2.25 -20.50
N SER A 143 35.12 1.32 -19.57
CA SER A 143 35.15 -0.12 -19.86
C SER A 143 34.10 -0.56 -20.87
N MET A 144 32.91 0.06 -20.82
CA MET A 144 31.79 -0.24 -21.71
C MET A 144 31.68 0.74 -22.89
N GLN A 145 32.61 1.70 -23.04
CA GLN A 145 32.56 2.71 -24.12
C GLN A 145 31.21 3.44 -24.18
N LEU A 146 30.69 3.87 -23.03
CA LEU A 146 29.42 4.58 -22.93
C LEU A 146 29.61 6.09 -23.06
N THR A 147 28.64 6.77 -23.65
CA THR A 147 28.62 8.22 -23.74
C THR A 147 28.39 8.81 -22.36
N LYS A 148 29.24 9.76 -21.93
CA LYS A 148 29.08 10.46 -20.66
C LYS A 148 28.15 11.66 -20.81
N ASN A 149 27.40 11.97 -19.76
CA ASN A 149 26.74 13.26 -19.58
C ASN A 149 27.27 13.95 -18.30
N ASN A 150 26.79 15.15 -17.98
CA ASN A 150 27.32 15.98 -16.89
C ASN A 150 27.34 15.29 -15.51
N SER A 151 26.55 14.25 -15.28
CA SER A 151 26.46 13.58 -13.98
C SER A 151 26.35 12.04 -14.05
N GLY A 152 26.54 11.43 -15.22
CA GLY A 152 26.30 10.01 -15.43
C GLY A 152 26.70 9.53 -16.83
N VAL A 153 26.01 8.50 -17.30
CA VAL A 153 26.23 7.85 -18.60
C VAL A 153 24.93 7.70 -19.36
N ILE A 154 25.02 7.58 -20.68
CA ILE A 154 23.92 7.32 -21.57
C ILE A 154 24.11 5.92 -22.14
N VAL A 155 23.06 5.10 -22.08
CA VAL A 155 23.05 3.72 -22.53
C VAL A 155 21.89 3.51 -23.49
N GLU A 156 22.17 2.85 -24.62
CA GLU A 156 21.15 2.40 -25.56
C GLU A 156 20.44 1.17 -24.99
N ARG A 157 19.14 1.04 -25.29
CA ARG A 157 18.29 -0.05 -24.78
C ARG A 157 18.93 -1.44 -24.93
N GLU A 158 19.50 -1.73 -26.10
CA GLU A 158 20.11 -3.02 -26.42
C GLU A 158 21.26 -3.40 -25.47
N ARG A 159 21.92 -2.40 -24.90
CA ARG A 159 23.07 -2.55 -24.01
C ARG A 159 22.71 -2.42 -22.52
N PHE A 160 21.42 -2.25 -22.22
CA PHE A 160 20.95 -2.02 -20.86
C PHE A 160 21.17 -3.23 -19.94
N SER A 161 20.94 -4.45 -20.46
CA SER A 161 21.17 -5.70 -19.75
C SER A 161 22.65 -5.85 -19.32
N GLU A 162 23.57 -5.54 -20.25
CA GLU A 162 25.01 -5.54 -20.00
C GLU A 162 25.38 -4.52 -18.92
N LEU A 163 24.76 -3.34 -18.94
CA LEU A 163 25.02 -2.30 -17.94
C LEU A 163 24.60 -2.75 -16.55
N ILE A 164 23.41 -3.32 -16.39
CA ILE A 164 22.96 -3.79 -15.07
C ILE A 164 23.88 -4.90 -14.56
N THR A 165 24.25 -5.85 -15.42
CA THR A 165 25.21 -6.90 -15.07
C THR A 165 26.53 -6.30 -14.59
N ALA A 166 27.02 -5.26 -15.27
CA ALA A 166 28.23 -4.56 -14.87
C ALA A 166 28.07 -3.77 -13.55
N LEU A 167 26.91 -3.16 -13.29
CA LEU A 167 26.61 -2.49 -12.02
C LEU A 167 26.63 -3.48 -10.84
N VAL A 168 26.07 -4.68 -11.03
CA VAL A 168 26.07 -5.76 -10.02
C VAL A 168 27.49 -6.26 -9.79
N ALA A 169 28.24 -6.58 -10.85
CA ALA A 169 29.61 -7.09 -10.76
C ALA A 169 30.55 -6.10 -10.05
N ASN A 170 30.35 -4.80 -10.24
CA ASN A 170 31.13 -3.75 -9.60
C ASN A 170 30.61 -3.33 -8.22
N LYS A 171 29.59 -4.03 -7.68
CA LYS A 171 28.96 -3.74 -6.37
C LYS A 171 28.41 -2.31 -6.23
N ILE A 172 27.92 -1.74 -7.33
CA ILE A 172 27.37 -0.38 -7.40
C ILE A 172 25.91 -0.37 -7.87
N PHE A 173 25.24 -1.52 -7.73
CA PHE A 173 23.82 -1.70 -8.03
C PHE A 173 22.92 -1.25 -6.86
N HIS A 174 23.05 0.02 -6.48
CA HIS A 174 22.26 0.69 -5.43
C HIS A 174 22.40 2.20 -5.61
N ASN A 175 21.45 3.01 -5.14
CA ASN A 175 21.43 4.48 -5.32
C ASN A 175 21.66 4.95 -6.77
N VAL A 176 21.10 4.24 -7.75
CA VAL A 176 21.21 4.56 -9.18
C VAL A 176 19.86 5.02 -9.71
N ILE A 177 19.86 6.04 -10.55
CA ILE A 177 18.69 6.52 -11.29
C ILE A 177 18.84 6.09 -12.75
N PHE A 178 17.79 5.47 -13.28
CA PHE A 178 17.57 5.22 -14.70
C PHE A 178 16.46 6.16 -15.18
N GLU A 179 16.79 7.07 -16.08
CA GLU A 179 15.91 8.14 -16.53
C GLU A 179 15.69 8.03 -18.05
N THR A 180 14.43 8.01 -18.43
CA THR A 180 13.93 7.95 -19.80
C THR A 180 13.07 9.20 -20.07
N ASP A 181 12.57 9.35 -21.29
CA ASP A 181 11.59 10.40 -21.63
C ASP A 181 10.24 10.22 -20.91
N LYS A 182 9.87 8.98 -20.56
CA LYS A 182 8.55 8.65 -19.98
C LYS A 182 8.56 8.38 -18.48
N ALA A 183 9.70 8.00 -17.91
CA ALA A 183 9.80 7.60 -16.52
C ALA A 183 11.19 7.81 -15.93
N LYS A 184 11.19 8.04 -14.62
CA LYS A 184 12.38 8.05 -13.78
C LYS A 184 12.29 6.90 -12.78
N ILE A 185 13.23 5.97 -12.86
CA ILE A 185 13.34 4.79 -12.02
C ILE A 185 14.54 4.97 -11.08
N VAL A 186 14.29 4.93 -9.77
CA VAL A 186 15.30 5.08 -8.72
C VAL A 186 15.49 3.73 -8.05
N LEU A 187 16.63 3.11 -8.28
CA LEU A 187 17.09 1.93 -7.55
C LEU A 187 17.76 2.38 -6.26
N LYS A 188 17.03 2.36 -5.13
CA LYS A 188 17.61 2.76 -3.84
C LYS A 188 18.59 1.71 -3.33
N ASN A 189 18.19 0.44 -3.42
CA ASN A 189 19.04 -0.68 -3.08
C ASN A 189 18.73 -1.84 -4.04
N VAL A 190 19.48 -2.93 -3.91
CA VAL A 190 19.42 -4.12 -4.77
C VAL A 190 18.00 -4.71 -4.92
N ARG A 191 17.07 -4.43 -3.99
CA ARG A 191 15.72 -5.01 -3.92
C ARG A 191 14.59 -3.98 -3.84
N GLU A 192 14.90 -2.69 -3.92
CA GLU A 192 13.92 -1.62 -3.80
C GLU A 192 14.07 -0.62 -4.95
N VAL A 193 13.00 -0.54 -5.74
CA VAL A 193 12.89 0.34 -6.91
C VAL A 193 11.73 1.29 -6.72
N SER A 194 11.95 2.58 -6.92
CA SER A 194 10.89 3.60 -6.95
C SER A 194 10.73 4.13 -8.36
N VAL A 195 9.52 4.12 -8.90
CA VAL A 195 9.23 4.63 -10.25
C VAL A 195 8.40 5.91 -10.13
N GLU A 196 8.82 6.95 -10.84
CA GLU A 196 8.10 8.21 -11.07
C GLU A 196 7.72 8.27 -12.56
N ALA A 197 6.41 8.20 -12.86
CA ALA A 197 5.88 8.17 -14.23
C ALA A 197 4.39 8.53 -14.25
N GLU A 198 3.80 8.64 -15.44
CA GLU A 198 2.34 8.72 -15.57
C GLU A 198 1.64 7.48 -15.00
N ASN A 199 0.40 7.65 -14.53
CA ASN A 199 -0.33 6.58 -13.86
C ASN A 199 -0.57 5.34 -14.75
N SER A 200 -0.83 5.57 -16.04
CA SER A 200 -0.97 4.51 -17.06
C SER A 200 0.26 3.60 -17.07
N ILE A 201 1.45 4.19 -17.13
CA ILE A 201 2.74 3.49 -17.11
C ILE A 201 2.93 2.77 -15.77
N ILE A 202 2.64 3.42 -14.64
CA ILE A 202 2.76 2.78 -13.32
C ILE A 202 1.88 1.53 -13.21
N ARG A 203 0.67 1.56 -13.79
CA ARG A 203 -0.23 0.40 -13.82
C ARG A 203 0.33 -0.73 -14.67
N GLU A 204 0.91 -0.43 -15.82
CA GLU A 204 1.55 -1.43 -16.68
C GLU A 204 2.77 -2.06 -16.01
N LEU A 205 3.66 -1.24 -15.44
CA LEU A 205 4.83 -1.71 -14.69
C LEU A 205 4.42 -2.54 -13.46
N SER A 206 3.28 -2.23 -12.83
CA SER A 206 2.77 -3.01 -11.70
C SER A 206 2.36 -4.43 -12.06
N ARG A 207 2.16 -4.75 -13.33
CA ARG A 207 1.87 -6.11 -13.81
C ARG A 207 3.13 -6.93 -14.09
N LEU A 208 4.30 -6.29 -14.07
CA LEU A 208 5.60 -6.95 -14.28
C LEU A 208 6.15 -7.60 -13.01
N LYS A 209 5.69 -7.14 -11.84
CA LYS A 209 5.99 -7.72 -10.53
C LYS A 209 5.03 -8.88 -10.26
#